data_AF-A0A0T9H6E1-F1
#
_entry.id   AF-A0A0T9H6E1-F1
#
_cell.length_a   1.000
_cell.length_b   1.000
_cell.length_c   1.000
_cell.angle_alpha   90.00
_cell.angle_beta   90.00
_cell.angle_gamma   90.00
#
_symmetry.space_group_name_H-M   'P 1'
#
loop_
_entity.id
_entity.type
_entity.pdbx_description
1 polymer ?
#
loop_
_entity_poly.entity_id
_entity_poly.type
_entity_poly.pdbx_seq_one_letter_code
_entity_poly.pdbx_strand_id
1 'polypeptide(L)' 'MQELTKKQKLKKQELKPKIKLRKERKKHELTTVFMADLIGLKNRRQYELKENGKAPFHDYEISIISNYFHKSESELFF' A
#
# COMPACT_ATOMS: atom_id res chain seq x y z
N MET A 1 28.85 -5.85 7.37
CA MET A 1 27.56 -5.53 6.71
C MET A 1 27.43 -6.41 5.48
N GLN A 2 26.36 -7.20 5.33
CA GLN A 2 26.13 -7.95 4.09
C GLN A 2 25.73 -6.99 2.97
N GLU A 3 26.28 -7.21 1.77
CA GLU A 3 25.96 -6.43 0.59
C GLU A 3 24.56 -6.79 0.07
N LEU A 4 23.75 -5.78 -0.28
CA LEU A 4 22.41 -5.99 -0.82
C LEU A 4 22.48 -6.55 -2.25
N THR A 5 21.67 -7.57 -2.52
CA THR A 5 21.48 -8.11 -3.87
C THR A 5 20.87 -7.06 -4.82
N LYS A 6 21.08 -7.23 -6.14
CA LYS A 6 20.46 -6.38 -7.18
C LYS A 6 18.94 -6.28 -7.02
N LYS A 7 18.27 -7.40 -6.73
CA LYS A 7 16.82 -7.47 -6.49
C LYS A 7 16.39 -6.64 -5.28
N GLN A 8 17.16 -6.66 -4.19
CA GLN A 8 16.85 -5.87 -2.99
C GLN A 8 17.06 -4.37 -3.25
N LYS A 9 18.10 -3.99 -4.00
CA LYS A 9 18.33 -2.59 -4.41
C LYS A 9 17.14 -2.06 -5.22
N LEU A 10 16.69 -2.80 -6.24
CA LEU A 10 15.52 -2.45 -7.06
C LEU A 10 14.23 -2.32 -6.22
N LYS A 11 13.96 -3.30 -5.34
CA LYS A 11 12.80 -3.21 -4.42
C LYS A 11 12.84 -1.94 -3.58
N LYS A 12 14.01 -1.56 -3.05
CA LYS A 12 14.15 -0.36 -2.23
C LYS A 12 13.92 0.94 -3.02
N GLN A 13 14.26 0.95 -4.30
CA GLN A 13 14.05 2.12 -5.17
C GLN A 13 12.56 2.31 -5.52
N GLU A 14 11.84 1.22 -5.77
CA GLU A 14 10.45 1.25 -6.21
C GLU A 14 9.42 1.27 -5.07
N LEU A 15 9.77 0.72 -3.91
CA LEU A 15 8.89 0.75 -2.74
C LEU A 15 8.88 2.14 -2.10
N LYS A 16 7.93 2.95 -2.53
CA LYS A 16 7.69 4.31 -2.05
C LYS A 16 6.40 4.41 -1.22
N PRO A 17 6.36 5.27 -0.18
CA PRO A 17 5.14 5.53 0.58
C PRO A 17 3.97 5.95 -0.31
N LYS A 18 2.79 5.40 -0.06
CA LYS A 18 1.57 5.67 -0.84
C LYS A 18 0.84 6.88 -0.26
N ILE A 19 1.41 8.05 -0.48
CA ILE A 19 0.96 9.32 0.13
C ILE A 19 -0.48 9.67 -0.28
N LYS A 20 -0.84 9.47 -1.56
CA LYS A 20 -2.18 9.75 -2.09
C LYS A 20 -3.22 8.83 -1.43
N LEU A 21 -2.97 7.52 -1.44
CA LEU A 21 -3.79 6.55 -0.69
C LEU A 21 -3.96 6.93 0.79
N ARG A 22 -2.88 7.28 1.48
CA ARG A 22 -2.95 7.69 2.89
C ARG A 22 -3.83 8.92 3.09
N LYS A 23 -3.70 9.93 2.22
CA LYS A 23 -4.52 11.14 2.28
C LYS A 23 -5.99 10.80 2.09
N GLU A 24 -6.31 9.99 1.09
CA GLU A 24 -7.69 9.59 0.82
C GLU A 24 -8.26 8.81 2.02
N ARG A 25 -7.53 7.79 2.52
CA ARG A 25 -7.93 7.04 3.70
C ARG A 25 -8.25 7.94 4.90
N LYS A 26 -7.38 8.92 5.19
CA LYS A 26 -7.58 9.86 6.30
C LYS A 26 -8.75 10.81 6.07
N LYS A 27 -8.99 11.24 4.83
CA LYS A 27 -10.13 12.08 4.46
C LYS A 27 -11.48 11.39 4.75
N HIS A 28 -11.52 10.06 4.61
CA HIS A 28 -12.67 9.23 4.94
C HIS A 28 -12.62 8.64 6.36
N GLU A 29 -11.68 9.09 7.21
CA GLU A 29 -11.50 8.63 8.59
C GLU A 29 -11.30 7.10 8.75
N LEU A 30 -10.82 6.43 7.70
CA LEU A 30 -10.68 4.98 7.69
C LEU A 30 -9.42 4.54 8.45
N THR A 31 -9.59 3.53 9.32
CA THR A 31 -8.49 2.97 10.11
C THR A 31 -7.60 2.04 9.27
N THR A 32 -6.37 1.82 9.73
CA THR A 32 -5.49 0.82 9.08
C THR A 32 -5.97 -0.62 9.30
N VAL A 33 -6.80 -0.85 10.33
CA VAL A 33 -7.50 -2.13 10.55
C VAL A 33 -8.54 -2.34 9.45
N PHE A 34 -9.44 -1.37 9.26
CA PHE A 34 -10.45 -1.44 8.21
C PHE A 34 -9.84 -1.70 6.83
N MET A 35 -8.78 -0.97 6.50
CA MET A 35 -8.11 -1.17 5.21
C MET A 35 -7.44 -2.54 5.08
N ALA A 36 -6.91 -3.10 6.18
CA ALA A 36 -6.37 -4.46 6.16
C ALA A 36 -7.48 -5.48 5.87
N ASP A 37 -8.62 -5.34 6.56
CA ASP A 37 -9.78 -6.21 6.37
C ASP A 37 -10.33 -6.10 4.94
N LEU A 38 -10.41 -4.88 4.39
CA LEU A 38 -10.88 -4.60 3.02
C LEU A 38 -10.12 -5.43 1.97
N ILE A 39 -8.82 -5.64 2.15
CA ILE A 39 -7.98 -6.41 1.21
C ILE A 39 -7.56 -7.78 1.75
N GLY A 40 -8.26 -8.29 2.78
CA GLY A 40 -8.07 -9.65 3.29
C GLY A 40 -6.74 -9.91 4.00
N LEU A 41 -6.10 -8.87 4.56
CA LEU A 41 -4.87 -9.02 5.35
C LEU A 41 -5.19 -9.44 6.78
N LYS A 42 -4.32 -10.26 7.37
CA LYS A 42 -4.54 -10.82 8.71
C LYS A 42 -4.41 -9.78 9.83
N ASN A 43 -3.74 -8.66 9.57
CA ASN A 43 -3.54 -7.61 10.57
C ASN A 43 -3.22 -6.24 9.94
N ARG A 44 -3.49 -5.18 10.72
CA ARG A 44 -3.19 -3.79 10.33
C ARG A 44 -1.71 -3.52 10.00
N ARG A 45 -0.78 -4.26 10.63
CA ARG A 45 0.67 -4.04 10.42
C ARG A 45 1.08 -4.39 8.99
N GLN A 46 0.49 -5.42 8.40
CA GLN A 46 0.74 -5.76 6.99
C GLN A 46 0.29 -4.62 6.07
N TYR A 47 -0.89 -4.05 6.31
CA TYR A 47 -1.36 -2.87 5.56
C TYR A 47 -0.45 -1.66 5.78
N GLU A 48 -0.06 -1.37 7.02
CA GLU A 48 0.83 -0.25 7.36
C GLU A 48 2.20 -0.38 6.68
N LEU A 49 2.77 -1.59 6.57
CA LEU A 49 4.00 -1.81 5.83
C LEU A 49 3.81 -1.48 4.34
N LYS A 50 2.68 -1.84 3.75
CA LYS A 50 2.37 -1.54 2.35
C LYS A 50 2.15 -0.05 2.12
N GLU A 51 1.31 0.60 2.92
CA GLU A 51 1.04 2.05 2.83
C GLU A 51 2.32 2.88 3.04
N ASN A 52 3.22 2.45 3.94
CA ASN A 52 4.51 3.10 4.17
C ASN A 52 5.57 2.83 3.08
N GLY A 53 5.27 2.01 2.06
CA GLY A 53 6.25 1.65 1.04
C GLY A 53 7.37 0.76 1.59
N LYS A 54 7.08 -0.08 2.58
CA LYS A 54 8.00 -1.13 3.07
C LYS A 54 7.66 -2.50 2.49
N ALA A 55 6.46 -2.66 1.94
CA ALA A 55 6.00 -3.83 1.22
C ALA A 55 5.17 -3.41 -0.01
N PRO A 56 5.10 -4.23 -1.07
CA PRO A 56 4.26 -3.95 -2.22
C PRO A 56 2.79 -4.30 -1.93
N PHE A 57 1.87 -3.60 -2.59
CA PHE A 57 0.52 -4.10 -2.78
C PHE A 57 0.52 -5.11 -3.94
N HIS A 58 -0.34 -6.11 -3.88
CA HIS A 58 -0.63 -6.99 -5.03
C HIS A 58 -1.69 -6.34 -5.91
N ASP A 59 -1.73 -6.71 -7.19
CA ASP A 59 -2.61 -6.10 -8.19
C ASP A 59 -4.10 -6.18 -7.80
N TYR A 60 -4.53 -7.33 -7.25
CA TYR A 60 -5.92 -7.47 -6.77
C TYR A 60 -6.22 -6.57 -5.57
N GLU A 61 -5.24 -6.34 -4.67
CA GLU A 61 -5.40 -5.44 -3.51
C GLU A 61 -5.55 -3.99 -3.99
N ILE A 62 -4.78 -3.60 -5.02
CA ILE A 62 -4.87 -2.29 -5.68
C ILE A 62 -6.26 -2.11 -6.27
N SER A 63 -6.73 -3.09 -7.05
CA SER A 63 -8.04 -3.05 -7.70
C SER A 63 -9.19 -2.92 -6.68
N ILE A 64 -9.17 -3.69 -5.59
CA ILE A 64 -10.18 -3.60 -4.52
C ILE A 64 -10.21 -2.20 -3.89
N ILE A 65 -9.05 -1.66 -3.55
CA ILE A 65 -8.94 -0.33 -2.92
C ILE A 65 -9.41 0.77 -3.89
N SER A 66 -8.99 0.71 -5.15
CA SER A 66 -9.40 1.65 -6.18
C SER A 66 -10.92 1.64 -6.42
N ASN A 67 -11.50 0.44 -6.48
CA ASN A 67 -12.95 0.28 -6.60
C ASN A 67 -13.69 0.85 -5.38
N TYR A 68 -13.18 0.59 -4.17
CA TYR A 68 -13.76 1.11 -2.93
C TYR A 68 -13.78 2.65 -2.89
N PHE A 69 -12.72 3.31 -3.32
CA PHE A 69 -12.65 4.77 -3.34
C PHE A 69 -13.24 5.41 -4.61
N HIS A 70 -13.70 4.60 -5.58
CA HIS A 70 -14.11 5.06 -6.92
C HIS A 70 -13.05 5.95 -7.60
N LYS A 71 -11.78 5.55 -7.49
CA LYS A 71 -10.62 6.26 -8.05
C LYS A 71 -9.74 5.34 -8.86
N SER A 72 -9.05 5.89 -9.85
CA SER A 72 -8.12 5.10 -10.66
C SER A 72 -6.92 4.60 -9.85
N GLU A 73 -6.33 3.48 -10.25
CA GLU A 73 -5.11 2.92 -9.64
C GLU A 73 -3.96 3.93 -9.68
N SER A 74 -3.80 4.59 -10.84
CA SER A 74 -2.83 5.66 -11.06
C SER A 74 -3.00 6.83 -10.11
N GLU A 75 -4.24 7.19 -9.76
CA GLU A 75 -4.50 8.29 -8.83
C GLU A 75 -4.12 7.93 -7.39
N LEU A 76 -4.32 6.68 -6.97
CA LEU A 76 -4.09 6.28 -5.57
C LEU A 76 -2.65 5.80 -5.30
N PHE A 77 -2.04 5.09 -6.25
CA PHE A 77 -0.81 4.32 -6.02
C PHE A 77 0.45 4.89 -6.66
N PHE A 78 0.32 5.79 -7.64
CA PHE A 78 1.41 6.41 -8.40
C PHE A 78 1.33 7.94 -8.31
#